data_AF-A0A7S0ZSY0-F1
#
_entry.id   AF-A0A7S0ZSY0-F1
#
_cell.length_a   1.000
_cell.length_b   1.000
_cell.length_c   1.000
_cell.angle_alpha   90.00
_cell.angle_beta   90.00
_cell.angle_gamma   90.00
#
_symmetry.space_group_name_H-M   'P 1'
#
loop_
_entity.id
_entity.type
_entity.pdbx_description
1 polymer ?
#
loop_
_entity_poly.entity_id
_entity_poly.type
_entity_poly.pdbx_seq_one_letter_code
_entity_poly.pdbx_strand_id
1 'polypeptide(L)'
;SGSSATPTVTATLEDLELMCPDDDSDGDEYDSDESAFDCTAEGAEKTHFLHVCWSFVGYETFMIDDVARMQRAISELDEVELELLGQDMHRWNAEVLICIAANRKFLNQLPSPFVCCEDLGPDAEELVFHMPPGHHVSSRNSSKVCYTLRQCVRDWAKEGQEE
;
A
#
# COMPACT_ATOMS: atom_id res chain seq x y z
N SER A 1 -19.72 38.75 -18.48
CA SER A 1 -18.42 38.05 -18.52
C SER A 1 -17.90 37.93 -17.11
N GLY A 2 -18.21 36.85 -16.41
CA GLY A 2 -17.72 36.57 -15.05
C GLY A 2 -16.93 35.29 -15.10
N SER A 3 -15.60 35.39 -14.94
CA SER A 3 -14.69 34.26 -14.85
C SER A 3 -14.64 33.83 -13.40
N SER A 4 -15.20 32.64 -13.10
CA SER A 4 -15.09 32.00 -11.78
C SER A 4 -13.79 31.20 -11.78
N ALA A 5 -12.79 31.68 -11.06
CA ALA A 5 -11.57 30.94 -10.78
C ALA A 5 -11.83 30.01 -9.58
N THR A 6 -11.74 28.70 -9.80
CA THR A 6 -11.68 27.70 -8.74
C THR A 6 -10.31 27.75 -8.05
N PRO A 7 -10.22 27.69 -6.71
CA PRO A 7 -8.93 27.62 -6.04
C PRO A 7 -8.36 26.21 -6.14
N THR A 8 -7.18 26.10 -6.75
CA THR A 8 -6.32 24.91 -6.68
C THR A 8 -5.66 24.91 -5.30
N VAL A 9 -6.05 23.98 -4.44
CA VAL A 9 -5.33 23.67 -3.20
C VAL A 9 -4.20 22.72 -3.56
N THR A 10 -3.01 23.25 -3.78
CA THR A 10 -1.76 22.48 -3.79
C THR A 10 -1.38 22.21 -2.34
N ALA A 11 -1.69 21.01 -1.84
CA ALA A 11 -1.02 20.47 -0.66
C ALA A 11 0.45 20.22 -1.04
N THR A 12 1.38 20.78 -0.28
CA THR A 12 2.81 20.54 -0.50
C THR A 12 3.18 19.19 0.11
N LEU A 13 4.21 18.51 -0.42
CA LEU A 13 4.67 17.22 0.11
C LEU A 13 5.03 17.29 1.61
N GLU A 14 5.42 18.48 2.09
CA GLU A 14 5.72 18.76 3.49
C GLU A 14 4.47 18.73 4.40
N ASP A 15 3.27 18.97 3.87
CA ASP A 15 2.02 18.97 4.67
C ASP A 15 1.51 17.56 4.99
N LEU A 16 2.01 16.52 4.29
CA LEU A 16 1.59 15.12 4.47
C LEU A 16 2.54 14.30 5.36
N GLU A 17 3.73 14.82 5.68
CA GLU A 17 4.65 14.15 6.62
C GLU A 17 4.16 14.18 8.08
N LEU A 18 3.20 15.05 8.41
CA LEU A 18 2.73 15.26 9.78
C LEU A 18 1.60 14.33 10.27
N MET A 19 1.25 13.28 9.51
CA MET A 19 0.16 12.36 9.85
C MET A 19 0.57 10.91 10.12
N CYS A 20 1.87 10.62 10.24
CA CYS A 20 2.31 9.37 10.84
C CYS A 20 2.47 9.61 12.36
N PRO A 21 1.54 9.18 13.23
CA PRO A 21 1.89 9.09 14.63
C PRO A 21 3.06 8.11 14.76
N ASP A 22 4.17 8.61 15.32
CA ASP A 22 5.25 7.80 15.87
C ASP A 22 4.64 6.93 16.98
N ASP A 23 4.12 5.76 16.62
CA ASP A 23 3.74 4.72 17.58
C ASP A 23 4.99 3.88 17.89
N ASP A 24 5.95 4.52 18.55
CA ASP A 24 7.05 3.89 19.27
C ASP A 24 6.51 3.25 20.57
N SER A 25 5.66 2.23 20.44
CA SER A 25 5.27 1.38 21.56
C SER A 25 5.57 -0.09 21.25
N ASP A 26 6.71 -0.53 21.80
CA ASP A 26 7.15 -1.90 22.04
C ASP A 26 6.04 -2.94 22.05
N GLY A 27 6.16 -3.90 21.13
CA GLY A 27 5.31 -5.07 21.03
C GLY A 27 5.69 -5.89 19.81
N ASP A 28 6.87 -6.50 19.84
CA ASP A 28 7.23 -7.62 18.96
C ASP A 28 6.28 -8.81 19.22
N GLU A 29 5.03 -8.70 18.78
CA GLU A 29 4.17 -9.85 18.59
C GLU A 29 4.33 -10.27 17.14
N TYR A 30 5.42 -10.99 16.88
CA TYR A 30 5.44 -11.96 15.80
C TYR A 30 4.31 -12.94 16.14
N ASP A 31 3.10 -12.67 15.68
CA ASP A 31 2.02 -13.67 15.60
C ASP A 31 2.38 -14.61 14.43
N SER A 32 3.52 -15.27 14.65
CA SER A 32 4.20 -16.17 13.76
C SER A 32 3.68 -17.54 14.10
N ASP A 33 2.65 -17.97 13.40
CA ASP A 33 2.41 -19.40 13.18
C ASP A 33 3.54 -19.98 12.30
N GLU A 34 4.78 -19.90 12.79
CA GLU A 34 6.04 -20.37 12.18
C GLU A 34 6.30 -21.82 12.58
N SER A 35 5.30 -22.70 12.46
CA SER A 35 5.48 -24.10 12.86
C SER A 35 6.08 -25.00 11.75
N ALA A 36 6.64 -24.45 10.67
CA ALA A 36 7.19 -25.29 9.58
C ALA A 36 8.33 -24.71 8.71
N PHE A 37 8.99 -23.59 9.06
CA PHE A 37 10.08 -23.04 8.22
C PHE A 37 11.46 -23.12 8.87
N ASP A 38 12.47 -23.34 8.03
CA ASP A 38 13.87 -23.60 8.41
C ASP A 38 14.48 -22.44 9.21
N CYS A 39 14.85 -22.69 10.47
CA CYS A 39 15.40 -21.68 11.39
C CYS A 39 16.85 -21.23 11.08
N THR A 40 17.34 -21.49 9.86
CA THR A 40 18.65 -21.01 9.41
C THR A 40 18.56 -19.54 8.99
N ALA A 41 19.70 -18.84 8.97
CA ALA A 41 19.74 -17.46 8.47
C ALA A 41 19.27 -17.36 7.01
N GLU A 42 19.57 -18.38 6.19
CA GLU A 42 19.13 -18.48 4.80
C GLU A 42 17.60 -18.69 4.71
N GLY A 43 17.04 -19.54 5.56
CA GLY A 43 15.59 -19.72 5.68
C GLY A 43 14.87 -18.44 6.08
N ALA A 44 15.41 -17.69 7.05
CA ALA A 44 14.86 -16.41 7.48
C ALA A 44 14.88 -15.35 6.36
N GLU A 45 15.94 -15.28 5.57
CA GLU A 45 16.03 -14.37 4.41
C GLU A 45 15.03 -14.73 3.31
N LYS A 46 14.87 -16.03 3.01
CA LYS A 46 13.86 -16.54 2.07
C LYS A 46 12.44 -16.18 2.51
N THR A 47 12.12 -16.40 3.78
CA THR A 47 10.81 -16.00 4.35
C THR A 47 10.60 -14.49 4.25
N HIS A 48 11.62 -13.70 4.60
CA HIS A 48 11.52 -12.23 4.47
C HIS A 48 11.27 -11.80 3.02
N PHE A 49 11.99 -12.38 2.06
CA PHE A 49 11.80 -12.11 0.64
C PHE A 49 10.37 -12.42 0.18
N LEU A 50 9.81 -13.56 0.59
CA LEU A 50 8.43 -13.92 0.29
C LEU A 50 7.44 -12.93 0.90
N HIS A 51 7.65 -12.49 2.15
CA HIS A 51 6.80 -11.49 2.79
C HIS A 51 6.83 -10.14 2.05
N VAL A 52 7.97 -9.76 1.47
CA VAL A 52 8.07 -8.58 0.60
C VAL A 52 7.28 -8.79 -0.68
N CYS A 53 7.43 -9.94 -1.35
CA CYS A 53 6.66 -10.27 -2.56
C CYS A 53 5.16 -10.24 -2.32
N TRP A 54 4.70 -10.91 -1.25
CA TRP A 54 3.29 -10.94 -0.87
C TRP A 54 2.75 -9.57 -0.48
N SER A 55 3.59 -8.66 0.03
CA SER A 55 3.14 -7.28 0.29
C SER A 55 2.79 -6.52 -0.99
N PHE A 56 3.49 -6.77 -2.10
CA PHE A 56 3.13 -6.20 -3.40
C PHE A 56 1.82 -6.80 -3.93
N VAL A 57 1.69 -8.13 -3.86
CA VAL A 57 0.49 -8.85 -4.32
C VAL A 57 -0.75 -8.47 -3.49
N GLY A 58 -0.56 -8.30 -2.18
CA GLY A 58 -1.62 -7.95 -1.22
C GLY A 58 -2.02 -6.47 -1.20
N TYR A 59 -1.38 -5.61 -2.00
CA TYR A 59 -1.62 -4.16 -2.02
C TYR A 59 -3.10 -3.80 -2.21
N GLU A 60 -3.78 -4.44 -3.17
CA GLU A 60 -5.18 -4.10 -3.46
C GLU A 60 -6.10 -4.40 -2.28
N THR A 61 -5.99 -5.59 -1.69
CA THR A 61 -6.78 -5.97 -0.52
C THR A 61 -6.57 -4.98 0.62
N PHE A 62 -5.31 -4.68 0.93
CA PHE A 62 -4.97 -3.71 1.97
C PHE A 62 -5.58 -2.33 1.70
N MET A 63 -5.46 -1.81 0.48
CA MET A 63 -6.00 -0.49 0.13
C MET A 63 -7.53 -0.46 0.09
N ILE A 64 -8.20 -1.55 -0.30
CA ILE A 64 -9.66 -1.65 -0.24
C ILE A 64 -10.14 -1.59 1.21
N ASP A 65 -9.48 -2.31 2.12
CA ASP A 65 -9.79 -2.27 3.55
C ASP A 65 -9.56 -0.87 4.13
N ASP A 66 -8.51 -0.18 3.67
CA ASP A 66 -8.19 1.19 4.04
C ASP A 66 -9.29 2.18 3.62
N VAL A 67 -9.73 2.07 2.36
CA VAL A 67 -10.84 2.87 1.82
C VAL A 67 -12.15 2.56 2.53
N ALA A 68 -12.45 1.29 2.81
CA ALA A 68 -13.66 0.91 3.53
C ALA A 68 -13.67 1.49 4.96
N ARG A 69 -12.51 1.58 5.60
CA ARG A 69 -12.37 2.23 6.91
C ARG A 69 -12.66 3.73 6.83
N MET A 70 -12.14 4.43 5.81
CA MET A 70 -12.45 5.85 5.57
C MET A 70 -13.95 6.06 5.26
N GLN A 71 -14.53 5.19 4.45
CA GLN A 71 -15.96 5.25 4.10
C GLN A 71 -16.87 5.07 5.31
N ARG A 72 -16.49 4.23 6.28
CA ARG A 72 -17.25 4.09 7.52
C ARG A 72 -17.34 5.41 8.28
N ALA A 73 -16.22 6.11 8.42
CA ALA A 73 -16.21 7.43 9.05
C ALA A 73 -17.08 8.45 8.30
N ILE A 74 -17.06 8.43 6.97
CA ILE A 74 -17.91 9.30 6.14
C ILE A 74 -19.40 8.94 6.30
N SER A 75 -19.74 7.65 6.42
CA SER A 75 -21.14 7.20 6.55
C SER A 75 -21.81 7.61 7.85
N GLU A 76 -21.03 8.03 8.84
CA GLU A 76 -21.50 8.50 10.15
C GLU A 76 -21.79 10.01 10.16
N LEU A 77 -21.40 10.74 9.10
CA LEU A 77 -21.61 12.18 8.98
C LEU A 77 -23.07 12.52 8.67
N ASP A 78 -23.55 13.65 9.20
CA ASP A 78 -24.84 14.20 8.84
C ASP A 78 -24.80 14.99 7.51
N GLU A 79 -25.97 15.41 7.03
CA GLU A 79 -26.11 16.10 5.74
C GLU A 79 -25.36 17.45 5.70
N VAL A 80 -25.29 18.16 6.84
CA VAL A 80 -24.58 19.45 6.94
C VAL A 80 -23.08 19.22 6.88
N GLU A 81 -22.58 18.22 7.59
CA GLU A 81 -21.17 17.82 7.57
C GLU A 81 -20.74 17.32 6.19
N LEU A 82 -21.58 16.56 5.50
CA LEU A 82 -21.32 16.13 4.13
C LEU A 82 -21.27 17.31 3.15
N GLU A 83 -22.12 18.32 3.32
CA GLU A 83 -22.10 19.54 2.50
C GLU A 83 -20.78 20.32 2.69
N LEU A 84 -20.22 20.34 3.92
CA LEU A 84 -18.94 21.00 4.22
C LEU A 84 -17.74 20.37 3.50
N LEU A 85 -17.81 19.09 3.12
CA LEU A 85 -16.74 18.43 2.36
C LEU A 85 -16.60 19.03 0.96
N GLY A 86 -17.66 19.61 0.40
CA GLY A 86 -17.63 20.30 -0.90
C GLY A 86 -17.31 19.41 -2.11
N GLN A 87 -17.38 18.09 -1.96
CA GLN A 87 -17.12 17.11 -3.01
C GLN A 87 -18.07 15.92 -2.93
N ASP A 88 -18.34 15.31 -4.08
CA ASP A 88 -19.12 14.09 -4.20
C ASP A 88 -18.29 12.88 -3.73
N MET A 89 -18.61 12.39 -2.52
CA MET A 89 -17.92 11.24 -1.91
C MET A 89 -18.08 9.95 -2.72
N HIS A 90 -19.20 9.74 -3.40
CA HIS A 90 -19.39 8.56 -4.23
C HIS A 90 -18.46 8.59 -5.44
N ARG A 91 -18.34 9.76 -6.06
CA ARG A 91 -17.42 9.97 -7.17
C ARG A 91 -15.96 9.81 -6.73
N TRP A 92 -15.57 10.44 -5.62
CA TRP A 92 -14.22 10.32 -5.07
C TRP A 92 -13.85 8.85 -4.80
N ASN A 93 -14.76 8.09 -4.18
CA ASN A 93 -14.57 6.67 -3.94
C ASN A 93 -14.35 5.86 -5.23
N ALA A 94 -15.14 6.14 -6.27
CA ALA A 94 -14.97 5.47 -7.56
C ALA A 94 -13.60 5.79 -8.20
N GLU A 95 -13.15 7.04 -8.12
CA GLU A 95 -11.84 7.47 -8.64
C GLU A 95 -10.69 6.79 -7.86
N VAL A 96 -10.77 6.70 -6.54
CA VAL A 96 -9.78 6.01 -5.71
C VAL A 96 -9.66 4.53 -6.06
N LEU A 97 -10.79 3.83 -6.25
CA LEU A 97 -10.78 2.41 -6.62
C LEU A 97 -10.12 2.17 -7.99
N ILE A 98 -10.32 3.08 -8.94
CA ILE A 98 -9.63 3.02 -10.25
C ILE A 98 -8.12 3.16 -10.06
N CYS A 99 -7.67 4.11 -9.23
CA CYS A 99 -6.26 4.31 -8.93
C CYS A 99 -5.64 3.10 -8.23
N ILE A 100 -6.35 2.48 -7.28
CA ILE A 100 -5.91 1.25 -6.61
C ILE A 100 -5.71 0.13 -7.64
N ALA A 101 -6.67 -0.08 -8.54
CA ALA A 101 -6.58 -1.10 -9.57
C ALA A 101 -5.40 -0.88 -10.55
N ALA A 102 -5.12 0.39 -10.90
CA ALA A 102 -3.98 0.75 -11.72
C ALA A 102 -2.65 0.47 -11.00
N ASN A 103 -2.54 0.86 -9.73
CA ASN A 103 -1.35 0.63 -8.91
C ASN A 103 -1.11 -0.87 -8.70
N ARG A 104 -2.15 -1.65 -8.40
CA ARG A 104 -2.05 -3.12 -8.31
C ARG A 104 -1.47 -3.71 -9.59
N LYS A 105 -1.97 -3.29 -10.76
CA LYS A 105 -1.50 -3.81 -12.05
C LYS A 105 0.00 -3.53 -12.26
N PHE A 106 0.50 -2.39 -11.80
CA PHE A 106 1.92 -2.07 -11.83
C PHE A 106 2.71 -2.91 -10.83
N LEU A 107 2.28 -2.95 -9.56
CA LEU A 107 2.98 -3.66 -8.49
C LEU A 107 3.06 -5.17 -8.71
N ASN A 108 2.05 -5.79 -9.32
CA ASN A 108 2.05 -7.21 -9.67
C ASN A 108 3.12 -7.59 -10.71
N GLN A 109 3.85 -6.64 -11.27
CA GLN A 109 4.97 -6.90 -12.19
C GLN A 109 6.33 -6.93 -11.49
N LEU A 110 6.40 -6.51 -10.21
CA LEU A 110 7.66 -6.38 -9.47
C LEU A 110 8.16 -7.69 -8.85
N PRO A 111 7.31 -8.55 -8.25
CA PRO A 111 7.77 -9.82 -7.71
C PRO A 111 8.43 -10.66 -8.82
N SER A 112 9.59 -11.24 -8.52
CA SER A 112 10.33 -12.06 -9.48
C SER A 112 11.07 -13.18 -8.78
N PRO A 113 10.90 -14.44 -9.22
CA PRO A 113 11.54 -15.59 -8.59
C PRO A 113 13.07 -15.64 -8.84
N PHE A 114 13.62 -14.78 -9.70
CA PHE A 114 15.01 -14.83 -10.12
C PHE A 114 15.90 -13.74 -9.51
N VAL A 115 15.35 -12.78 -8.76
CA VAL A 115 16.06 -11.55 -8.38
C VAL A 115 17.06 -11.75 -7.23
N CYS A 116 17.02 -12.84 -6.50
CA CYS A 116 17.80 -12.99 -5.26
C CYS A 116 18.97 -13.98 -5.33
N CYS A 117 19.31 -14.54 -6.49
CA CYS A 117 20.33 -15.61 -6.60
C CYS A 117 20.09 -16.86 -5.71
N GLU A 118 19.00 -16.87 -4.94
CA GLU A 118 18.57 -17.92 -4.05
C GLU A 118 17.64 -18.88 -4.77
N ASP A 119 17.87 -20.17 -4.57
CA ASP A 119 17.00 -21.22 -5.11
C ASP A 119 15.75 -21.35 -4.22
N LEU A 120 14.63 -20.81 -4.70
CA LEU A 120 13.30 -20.98 -4.10
C LEU A 120 12.67 -22.35 -4.46
N GLY A 121 13.38 -23.17 -5.23
CA GLY A 121 12.93 -24.47 -5.69
C GLY A 121 12.08 -24.42 -6.97
N PRO A 122 11.53 -25.57 -7.39
CA PRO A 122 10.82 -25.71 -8.65
C PRO A 122 9.53 -24.89 -8.74
N ASP A 123 8.95 -24.52 -7.59
CA ASP A 123 7.68 -23.82 -7.49
C ASP A 123 7.85 -22.32 -7.17
N ALA A 124 9.04 -21.76 -7.43
CA ALA A 124 9.40 -20.38 -7.11
C ALA A 124 8.39 -19.34 -7.62
N GLU A 125 7.87 -19.52 -8.84
CA GLU A 125 6.89 -18.60 -9.42
C GLU A 125 5.58 -18.62 -8.62
N GLU A 126 5.09 -19.81 -8.28
CA GLU A 126 3.89 -19.97 -7.46
C GLU A 126 4.07 -19.32 -6.09
N LEU A 127 5.20 -19.57 -5.42
CA LEU A 127 5.50 -19.03 -4.09
C LEU A 127 5.51 -17.50 -4.06
N VAL A 128 6.03 -16.87 -5.11
CA VAL A 128 6.19 -15.40 -5.16
C VAL A 128 4.87 -14.69 -5.47
N PHE A 129 4.02 -15.28 -6.31
CA PHE A 129 2.77 -14.66 -6.75
C PHE A 129 1.54 -15.09 -5.96
N HIS A 130 1.59 -16.22 -5.26
CA HIS A 130 0.47 -16.73 -4.48
C HIS A 130 0.79 -16.70 -2.99
N MET A 131 0.12 -15.76 -2.32
CA MET A 131 0.14 -15.64 -0.87
C MET A 131 -0.60 -16.85 -0.25
N PRO A 132 -0.02 -17.53 0.76
CA PRO A 132 -0.65 -18.67 1.40
C PRO A 132 -2.03 -18.32 1.99
N PRO A 133 -3.00 -19.26 1.96
CA PRO A 133 -4.29 -19.05 2.60
C PRO A 133 -4.13 -18.71 4.09
N GLY A 134 -4.81 -17.65 4.54
CA GLY A 134 -4.74 -17.18 5.93
C GLY A 134 -3.51 -16.33 6.26
N HIS A 135 -2.57 -16.14 5.33
CA HIS A 135 -1.49 -15.17 5.53
C HIS A 135 -2.04 -13.75 5.43
N HIS A 136 -1.61 -12.90 6.36
CA HIS A 136 -1.95 -11.48 6.38
C HIS A 136 -0.68 -10.65 6.21
N VAL A 137 -0.67 -9.77 5.20
CA VAL A 137 0.42 -8.82 5.02
C VAL A 137 0.41 -7.84 6.18
N SER A 138 1.56 -7.72 6.88
CA SER A 138 1.69 -6.74 7.96
C SER A 138 1.45 -5.31 7.46
N SER A 139 0.75 -4.50 8.27
CA SER A 139 0.49 -3.08 7.96
C SER A 139 1.79 -2.34 7.62
N ARG A 140 2.87 -2.59 8.37
CA ARG A 140 4.20 -2.01 8.13
C ARG A 140 4.72 -2.28 6.71
N ASN A 141 4.58 -3.51 6.21
CA ASN A 141 5.02 -3.85 4.85
C ASN A 141 4.13 -3.18 3.80
N SER A 142 2.81 -3.15 4.01
CA SER A 142 1.89 -2.45 3.12
C SER A 142 2.19 -0.95 3.03
N SER A 143 2.50 -0.30 4.17
CA SER A 143 2.94 1.10 4.18
C SER A 143 4.21 1.28 3.34
N LYS A 144 5.19 0.38 3.45
CA LYS A 144 6.40 0.42 2.62
C LYS A 144 6.08 0.32 1.13
N VAL A 145 5.13 -0.53 0.73
CA VAL A 145 4.68 -0.59 -0.67
C VAL A 145 4.10 0.75 -1.14
N CYS A 146 3.31 1.42 -0.31
CA CYS A 146 2.80 2.76 -0.62
C CYS A 146 3.92 3.80 -0.76
N TYR A 147 4.95 3.74 0.09
CA TYR A 147 6.14 4.58 -0.06
C TYR A 147 6.92 4.26 -1.34
N THR A 148 7.05 2.98 -1.71
CA THR A 148 7.69 2.57 -2.96
C THR A 148 7.00 3.18 -4.18
N LEU A 149 5.66 3.26 -4.20
CA LEU A 149 4.94 3.95 -5.28
C LEU A 149 5.29 5.44 -5.38
N ARG A 150 5.37 6.15 -4.24
CA ARG A 150 5.82 7.55 -4.21
C ARG A 150 7.26 7.67 -4.69
N GLN A 151 8.11 6.74 -4.27
CA GLN A 151 9.51 6.68 -4.65
C GLN A 151 9.68 6.48 -6.17
N CYS A 152 8.79 5.70 -6.80
CA CYS A 152 8.75 5.58 -8.26
C CYS A 152 8.46 6.92 -8.95
N VAL A 153 7.56 7.74 -8.40
CA VAL A 153 7.25 9.06 -8.97
C VAL A 153 8.45 9.99 -8.81
N ARG A 154 9.04 10.06 -7.62
CA ARG A 154 10.21 10.89 -7.32
C ARG A 154 11.39 10.60 -8.26
N ASP A 155 11.79 9.32 -8.36
CA ASP A 155 13.02 8.98 -9.07
C ASP A 155 12.83 8.85 -10.60
N TRP A 156 11.62 8.59 -11.09
CA TRP A 156 11.40 8.18 -12.49
C TRP A 156 10.31 8.93 -13.25
N ALA A 157 9.44 9.70 -12.58
CA ALA A 157 8.44 10.52 -13.27
C ALA A 157 8.99 11.91 -13.63
N LYS A 158 8.32 12.61 -14.55
CA LYS A 158 8.74 13.97 -14.95
C LYS A 158 8.52 14.96 -13.81
N GLU A 159 7.43 14.76 -13.09
CA GLU A 159 6.99 15.55 -11.95
C GLU A 159 8.01 15.48 -10.79
N GLY A 160 8.75 14.38 -10.66
CA GLY A 160 9.80 14.22 -9.65
C GLY A 160 11.14 14.92 -9.97
N GLN A 161 11.28 15.54 -11.16
CA GLN A 161 12.56 16.19 -11.55
C GLN A 161 12.86 17.48 -10.79
N GLU A 162 11.86 18.07 -10.14
CA GLU A 162 11.97 19.34 -9.43
C GLU A 162 12.23 19.17 -7.91
N GLU A 163 12.17 17.95 -7.39
CA GLU A 163 12.59 17.58 -6.01
C GLU A 163 14.12 17.51 -5.88
#